data_AF-A0A8K0TJP9-F1
#
_entry.id   AF-A0A8K0TJP9-F1
#
_cell.length_a   1.000
_cell.length_b   1.000
_cell.length_c   1.000
_cell.angle_alpha   90.00
_cell.angle_beta   90.00
_cell.angle_gamma   90.00
#
_symmetry.space_group_name_H-M   'P 1'
#
loop_
_entity.id
_entity.type
_entity.pdbx_description
1 polymer ?
#
loop_
_entity_poly.entity_id
_entity_poly.type
_entity_poly.pdbx_seq_one_letter_code
_entity_poly.pdbx_strand_id
1 'polypeptide(L)'
;MRRIVLNEDLPSLRGLHPECHAQGLIPYCKENPRLRVERRVSIWNVVVNGSVYTSNPPSHIFGRVVALWIVEAHDLAALGMPAGSFSLLLDGDPIPEHSTHLFQTVLHRDVAWQLVIAAWQKLKPQALPIEWNMSFDDLPEIMRDIALGKSNIRCNFDPGWPVDFRPIFDEHRGSTRLEFKKAHNFREPRRFDTVPPLPDFRTLHYEVILGSPCPPMTQREIEREQEELRVADRVIDDQ
;
A
#
# COMPACT_ATOMS: atom_id res chain seq x y z
N MET A 1 -12.50 29.60 -10.40
CA MET A 1 -12.24 28.29 -9.78
C MET A 1 -11.06 28.49 -8.84
N ARG A 2 -11.16 28.07 -7.56
CA ARG A 2 -10.02 28.14 -6.64
C ARG A 2 -9.49 26.72 -6.47
N ARG A 3 -8.26 26.46 -6.93
CA ARG A 3 -7.62 25.15 -6.84
C ARG A 3 -6.48 25.23 -5.83
N ILE A 4 -6.47 24.33 -4.87
CA ILE A 4 -5.37 24.12 -3.94
C ILE A 4 -4.76 22.77 -4.28
N VAL A 5 -3.44 22.73 -4.37
CA VAL A 5 -2.69 21.49 -4.53
C VAL A 5 -1.90 21.28 -3.25
N LEU A 6 -2.16 20.19 -2.56
CA LEU A 6 -1.42 19.75 -1.38
C LEU A 6 -0.40 18.71 -1.84
N ASN A 7 0.88 19.04 -1.81
CA ASN A 7 1.95 18.12 -2.12
C ASN A 7 2.44 17.48 -0.83
N GLU A 8 2.20 16.18 -0.69
CA GLU A 8 2.70 15.34 0.38
C GLU A 8 3.91 14.59 -0.19
N ASP A 9 5.09 15.17 -0.05
CA ASP A 9 6.37 14.65 -0.55
C ASP A 9 7.39 14.41 0.56
N LEU A 10 7.00 14.67 1.82
CA LEU A 10 7.81 14.45 3.01
C LEU A 10 7.22 13.32 3.88
N PRO A 11 8.07 12.54 4.57
CA PRO A 11 7.59 11.51 5.47
C PRO A 11 6.65 12.10 6.51
N SER A 12 5.44 11.54 6.60
CA SER A 12 4.56 11.83 7.72
C SER A 12 5.15 11.28 9.01
N LEU A 13 4.83 11.92 10.15
CA LEU A 13 5.29 11.43 11.44
C LEU A 13 4.89 9.97 11.64
N ARG A 14 5.91 9.17 11.95
CA ARG A 14 5.86 7.72 12.13
C ARG A 14 4.65 7.27 12.96
N GLY A 15 3.77 6.45 12.37
CA GLY A 15 2.62 5.85 13.06
C GLY A 15 1.44 6.79 13.34
N LEU A 16 1.50 8.04 12.88
CA LEU A 16 0.28 8.83 12.70
C LEU A 16 -0.44 8.28 11.45
N HIS A 17 -1.74 8.52 11.35
CA HIS A 17 -2.60 8.08 10.24
C HIS A 17 -2.77 9.28 9.28
N PRO A 18 -1.73 9.66 8.51
CA PRO A 18 -1.72 10.88 7.72
C PRO A 18 -2.78 10.90 6.63
N GLU A 19 -3.32 9.73 6.26
CA GLU A 19 -4.52 9.63 5.44
C GLU A 19 -5.60 10.54 6.03
N CYS A 20 -6.01 10.37 7.29
CA CYS A 20 -7.20 10.97 7.92
C CYS A 20 -7.32 12.51 7.92
N HIS A 21 -6.30 13.24 7.46
CA HIS A 21 -6.28 14.69 7.41
C HIS A 21 -7.28 15.28 6.39
N ALA A 22 -7.68 14.54 5.36
CA ALA A 22 -8.56 15.10 4.33
C ALA A 22 -9.98 15.38 4.85
N GLN A 23 -10.44 14.65 5.88
CA GLN A 23 -11.71 14.92 6.55
C GLN A 23 -11.77 16.32 7.17
N GLY A 24 -10.64 16.85 7.66
CA GLY A 24 -10.54 18.21 8.18
C GLY A 24 -10.82 19.30 7.14
N LEU A 25 -10.78 18.97 5.85
CA LEU A 25 -11.04 19.89 4.75
C LEU A 25 -12.55 20.03 4.43
N ILE A 26 -13.40 19.16 4.98
CA ILE A 26 -14.84 19.12 4.68
C ILE A 26 -15.53 20.47 4.93
N PRO A 27 -15.35 21.15 6.09
CA PRO A 27 -16.01 22.43 6.35
C PRO A 27 -15.64 23.50 5.30
N TYR A 28 -14.35 23.58 4.94
CA TYR A 28 -13.86 24.56 3.97
C TYR A 28 -14.42 24.31 2.56
N CYS A 29 -14.53 23.05 2.15
CA CYS A 29 -15.15 22.69 0.88
C CYS A 29 -16.65 23.00 0.85
N LYS A 30 -17.36 22.89 1.99
CA LYS A 30 -18.78 23.27 2.12
C LYS A 30 -18.97 24.79 2.05
N GLU A 31 -18.15 25.56 2.76
CA GLU A 31 -18.18 27.03 2.75
C GLU A 31 -17.78 27.62 1.38
N ASN A 32 -16.97 26.88 0.62
CA ASN A 32 -16.47 27.31 -0.67
C ASN A 32 -16.79 26.29 -1.77
N PRO A 33 -18.02 26.27 -2.34
CA PRO A 33 -18.44 25.26 -3.32
C PRO A 33 -17.60 25.19 -4.61
N ARG A 34 -16.87 26.27 -4.91
CA ARG A 34 -15.94 26.38 -6.05
C ARG A 34 -14.49 26.00 -5.71
N LEU A 35 -14.21 25.63 -4.47
CA LEU A 35 -12.91 25.13 -4.03
C LEU A 35 -12.73 23.71 -4.55
N ARG A 36 -11.51 23.44 -5.02
CA ARG A 36 -11.06 22.14 -5.50
C ARG A 36 -9.71 21.85 -4.86
N VAL A 37 -9.62 20.77 -4.12
CA VAL A 37 -8.40 20.29 -3.48
C VAL A 37 -7.88 19.08 -4.25
N GLU A 38 -6.63 19.15 -4.68
CA GLU A 38 -5.91 18.00 -5.19
C GLU A 38 -4.81 17.66 -4.19
N ARG A 39 -4.88 16.46 -3.61
CA ARG A 39 -3.84 15.95 -2.73
C ARG A 39 -2.94 15.02 -3.55
N ARG A 40 -1.66 15.35 -3.64
CA ARG A 40 -0.64 14.55 -4.34
C ARG A 40 0.23 13.88 -3.29
N VAL A 41 0.31 12.56 -3.32
CA VAL A 41 1.00 11.78 -2.29
C VAL A 41 2.11 10.97 -2.95
N SER A 42 3.35 11.29 -2.61
CA SER A 42 4.51 10.50 -3.05
C SER A 42 4.46 9.12 -2.41
N ILE A 43 4.36 8.08 -3.25
CA ILE A 43 4.41 6.70 -2.79
C ILE A 43 5.75 6.44 -2.08
N TRP A 44 6.85 6.90 -2.66
CA TRP A 44 8.17 6.58 -2.14
C TRP A 44 8.49 7.34 -0.85
N ASN A 45 8.20 8.64 -0.80
CA ASN A 45 8.57 9.46 0.36
C ASN A 45 7.54 9.41 1.49
N VAL A 46 6.25 9.26 1.19
CA VAL A 46 5.20 9.28 2.22
C VAL A 46 4.77 7.87 2.58
N VAL A 47 4.33 7.09 1.60
CA VAL A 47 3.74 5.76 1.84
C VAL A 47 4.81 4.78 2.30
N VAL A 48 5.91 4.68 1.56
CA VAL A 48 6.97 3.73 1.84
C VAL A 48 7.88 4.24 2.96
N ASN A 49 8.45 5.45 2.84
CA ASN A 49 9.37 5.92 3.88
C ASN A 49 8.68 6.22 5.22
N GLY A 50 7.46 6.78 5.22
CA GLY A 50 6.73 7.13 6.45
C GLY A 50 6.25 5.92 7.27
N SER A 51 6.15 4.74 6.66
CA SER A 51 5.55 3.53 7.26
C SER A 51 6.55 2.46 7.66
N VAL A 52 7.82 2.63 7.30
CA VAL A 52 8.80 1.54 7.32
C VAL A 52 9.84 1.78 8.41
N TYR A 53 9.97 0.78 9.29
CA TYR A 53 10.90 0.80 10.43
C TYR A 53 12.21 0.08 10.14
N THR A 54 12.36 -0.46 8.94
CA THR A 54 13.40 -1.43 8.58
C THR A 54 14.03 -1.06 7.23
N SER A 55 15.29 -1.44 7.04
CA SER A 55 15.98 -1.30 5.75
C SER A 55 15.39 -2.16 4.62
N ASN A 56 14.37 -2.98 4.90
CA ASN A 56 13.62 -3.73 3.90
C ASN A 56 12.22 -4.07 4.47
N PRO A 57 11.15 -3.37 4.03
CA PRO A 57 9.81 -3.59 4.54
C PRO A 57 9.15 -4.86 3.99
N PRO A 58 8.37 -5.56 4.82
CA PRO A 58 7.46 -6.58 4.30
C PRO A 58 6.46 -5.97 3.31
N SER A 59 6.24 -6.63 2.17
CA SER A 59 5.38 -6.12 1.10
C SER A 59 3.95 -5.80 1.57
N HIS A 60 3.41 -6.57 2.51
CA HIS A 60 2.03 -6.39 2.96
C HIS A 60 1.80 -5.06 3.70
N ILE A 61 2.87 -4.42 4.20
CA ILE A 61 2.79 -3.08 4.79
C ILE A 61 2.48 -2.05 3.70
N PHE A 62 3.10 -2.17 2.52
CA PHE A 62 2.82 -1.30 1.39
C PHE A 62 1.34 -1.36 0.99
N GLY A 63 0.81 -2.56 0.75
CA GLY A 63 -0.59 -2.75 0.35
C GLY A 63 -1.56 -2.10 1.35
N ARG A 64 -1.33 -2.32 2.65
CA ARG A 64 -2.16 -1.75 3.72
C ARG A 64 -2.10 -0.22 3.77
N VAL A 65 -0.90 0.37 3.70
CA VAL A 65 -0.76 1.83 3.80
C VAL A 65 -1.41 2.50 2.60
N VAL A 66 -1.15 2.02 1.39
CA VAL A 66 -1.79 2.56 0.18
C VAL A 66 -3.31 2.45 0.27
N ALA A 67 -3.84 1.33 0.74
CA ALA A 67 -5.28 1.13 0.91
C ALA A 67 -5.92 2.16 1.85
N LEU A 68 -5.25 2.56 2.94
CA LEU A 68 -5.73 3.60 3.86
C LEU A 68 -5.98 4.93 3.15
N TRP A 69 -5.02 5.37 2.33
CA TRP A 69 -5.15 6.59 1.52
C TRP A 69 -6.29 6.51 0.49
N ILE A 70 -6.41 5.35 -0.17
CA ILE A 70 -7.43 5.10 -1.18
C ILE A 70 -8.83 5.13 -0.56
N VAL A 71 -9.05 4.38 0.52
CA VAL A 71 -10.35 4.25 1.18
C VAL A 71 -10.77 5.57 1.79
N GLU A 72 -9.87 6.28 2.46
CA GLU A 72 -10.20 7.57 3.03
C GLU A 72 -10.62 8.57 1.96
N ALA A 73 -9.88 8.68 0.84
CA ALA A 73 -10.23 9.55 -0.28
C ALA A 73 -11.57 9.19 -0.96
N HIS A 74 -11.92 7.91 -0.95
CA HIS A 74 -13.22 7.42 -1.42
C HIS A 74 -14.36 7.87 -0.50
N ASP A 75 -14.18 7.71 0.81
CA ASP A 75 -15.22 7.92 1.83
C ASP A 75 -15.56 9.40 2.09
N LEU A 76 -14.70 10.34 1.69
CA LEU A 76 -14.91 11.77 1.94
C LEU A 76 -16.28 12.28 1.47
N ALA A 77 -16.76 11.79 0.32
CA ALA A 77 -18.07 12.17 -0.19
C ALA A 77 -19.21 11.69 0.73
N ALA A 78 -19.13 10.45 1.23
CA ALA A 78 -20.08 9.91 2.20
C ALA A 78 -20.04 10.65 3.54
N LEU A 79 -18.86 11.18 3.92
CA LEU A 79 -18.68 12.05 5.10
C LEU A 79 -19.17 13.50 4.87
N GLY A 80 -19.74 13.80 3.71
CA GLY A 80 -20.37 15.07 3.39
C GLY A 80 -19.45 16.08 2.70
N MET A 81 -18.30 15.65 2.18
CA MET A 81 -17.50 16.48 1.28
C MET A 81 -18.26 16.68 -0.04
N PRO A 82 -18.39 17.93 -0.55
CA PRO A 82 -19.08 18.17 -1.82
C PRO A 82 -18.45 17.40 -2.99
N ALA A 83 -19.29 16.81 -3.84
CA ALA A 83 -18.83 16.03 -4.98
C ALA A 83 -17.88 16.82 -5.90
N GLY A 84 -16.78 16.18 -6.27
CA GLY A 84 -15.73 16.78 -7.10
C GLY A 84 -14.92 17.90 -6.41
N SER A 85 -15.10 18.14 -5.11
CA SER A 85 -14.27 19.11 -4.37
C SER A 85 -12.89 18.57 -3.97
N PHE A 86 -12.70 17.25 -4.01
CA PHE A 86 -11.44 16.59 -3.68
C PHE A 86 -11.04 15.54 -4.72
N SER A 87 -9.74 15.42 -4.95
CA SER A 87 -9.12 14.35 -5.72
C SER A 87 -7.79 13.95 -5.10
N LEU A 88 -7.47 12.67 -5.18
CA LEU A 88 -6.19 12.10 -4.76
C LEU A 88 -5.37 11.72 -6.00
N LEU A 89 -4.10 12.09 -6.01
CA LEU A 89 -3.10 11.60 -6.95
C LEU A 89 -2.03 10.83 -6.17
N LEU A 90 -1.91 9.54 -6.43
CA LEU A 90 -0.79 8.73 -5.97
C LEU A 90 0.35 8.93 -6.97
N ASP A 91 1.46 9.47 -6.46
CA ASP A 91 2.62 9.87 -7.24
C ASP A 91 3.73 8.83 -7.12
N GLY A 92 4.05 8.18 -8.24
CA GLY A 92 5.08 7.16 -8.38
C GLY A 92 6.46 7.69 -8.77
N ASP A 93 6.60 9.00 -8.99
CA ASP A 93 7.89 9.58 -9.34
C ASP A 93 8.90 9.40 -8.18
N PRO A 94 10.20 9.21 -8.49
CA PRO A 94 10.83 9.26 -9.82
C PRO A 94 10.87 7.92 -10.58
N ILE A 95 10.23 6.85 -10.06
CA ILE A 95 10.28 5.50 -10.64
C ILE A 95 8.87 4.94 -10.89
N PRO A 96 8.07 5.58 -11.77
CA PRO A 96 6.67 5.22 -11.98
C PRO A 96 6.49 3.77 -12.44
N GLU A 97 7.42 3.19 -13.20
CA GLU A 97 7.38 1.79 -13.63
C GLU A 97 7.48 0.82 -12.44
N HIS A 98 8.29 1.17 -11.44
CA HIS A 98 8.44 0.38 -10.23
C HIS A 98 7.22 0.53 -9.30
N SER A 99 6.62 1.73 -9.27
CA SER A 99 5.32 1.94 -8.61
C SER A 99 4.21 1.12 -9.27
N THR A 100 4.16 1.05 -10.60
CA THR A 100 3.29 0.14 -11.35
C THR A 100 3.53 -1.30 -10.94
N HIS A 101 4.79 -1.75 -10.88
CA HIS A 101 5.11 -3.11 -10.46
C HIS A 101 4.60 -3.42 -9.04
N LEU A 102 4.80 -2.53 -8.07
CA LEU A 102 4.32 -2.74 -6.70
C LEU A 102 2.79 -2.74 -6.61
N PHE A 103 2.11 -1.85 -7.33
CA PHE A 103 0.64 -1.85 -7.38
C PHE A 103 0.12 -3.19 -7.91
N GLN A 104 0.71 -3.69 -9.00
CA GLN A 104 0.27 -4.92 -9.65
C GLN A 104 0.61 -6.18 -8.87
N THR A 105 1.80 -6.24 -8.27
CA THR A 105 2.26 -7.46 -7.58
C THR A 105 1.91 -7.52 -6.10
N VAL A 106 1.77 -6.37 -5.43
CA VAL A 106 1.54 -6.31 -3.98
C VAL A 106 0.11 -5.89 -3.68
N LEU A 107 -0.33 -4.71 -4.13
CA LEU A 107 -1.65 -4.19 -3.76
C LEU A 107 -2.78 -5.04 -4.34
N HIS A 108 -2.78 -5.30 -5.66
CA HIS A 108 -3.81 -6.13 -6.29
C HIS A 108 -3.82 -7.57 -5.76
N ARG A 109 -2.64 -8.12 -5.42
CA ARG A 109 -2.51 -9.41 -4.75
C ARG A 109 -3.16 -9.38 -3.37
N ASP A 110 -2.90 -8.35 -2.57
CA ASP A 110 -3.46 -8.25 -1.22
C ASP A 110 -4.99 -8.05 -1.25
N VAL A 111 -5.50 -7.30 -2.23
CA VAL A 111 -6.95 -7.18 -2.53
C VAL A 111 -7.54 -8.53 -2.93
N ALA A 112 -6.87 -9.29 -3.81
CA ALA A 112 -7.32 -10.62 -4.17
C ALA A 112 -7.38 -11.54 -2.94
N TRP A 113 -6.36 -11.54 -2.08
CA TRP A 113 -6.36 -12.32 -0.84
C TRP A 113 -7.48 -11.94 0.12
N GLN A 114 -7.86 -10.67 0.20
CA GLN A 114 -9.04 -10.25 0.98
C GLN A 114 -10.31 -10.94 0.45
N LEU A 115 -10.49 -10.98 -0.88
CA LEU A 115 -11.62 -11.68 -1.51
C LEU A 115 -11.56 -13.20 -1.27
N VAL A 116 -10.38 -13.81 -1.34
CA VAL A 116 -10.19 -15.24 -1.03
C VAL A 116 -10.58 -15.52 0.43
N ILE A 117 -10.13 -14.70 1.38
CA ILE A 117 -10.45 -14.84 2.80
C ILE A 117 -11.97 -14.77 3.01
N ALA A 118 -12.62 -13.77 2.43
CA ALA A 118 -14.07 -13.60 2.53
C ALA A 118 -14.82 -14.80 1.94
N ALA A 119 -14.40 -15.32 0.78
CA ALA A 119 -15.00 -16.50 0.15
C ALA A 119 -14.77 -17.78 0.99
N TRP A 120 -13.56 -17.96 1.53
CA TRP A 120 -13.21 -19.12 2.36
C TRP A 120 -13.96 -19.14 3.68
N GLN A 121 -14.12 -17.98 4.32
CA GLN A 121 -14.92 -17.84 5.55
C GLN A 121 -16.41 -18.14 5.30
N LYS A 122 -16.96 -17.71 4.15
CA LYS A 122 -18.33 -18.08 3.75
C LYS A 122 -18.50 -19.59 3.55
N LEU A 123 -17.47 -20.27 3.02
CA LEU A 123 -17.47 -21.72 2.84
C LEU A 123 -17.35 -22.48 4.18
N LYS A 124 -16.64 -21.91 5.15
CA LYS A 124 -16.37 -22.52 6.46
C LYS A 124 -16.85 -21.62 7.60
N PRO A 125 -18.17 -21.38 7.75
CA PRO A 125 -18.71 -20.44 8.74
C PRO A 125 -18.39 -20.81 10.20
N GLN A 126 -18.06 -22.08 10.46
CA GLN A 126 -17.65 -22.59 11.77
C GLN A 126 -16.16 -22.35 12.09
N ALA A 127 -15.34 -21.97 11.10
CA ALA A 127 -13.94 -21.67 11.33
C ALA A 127 -13.80 -20.29 12.00
N LEU A 128 -12.81 -20.17 12.90
CA LEU A 128 -12.47 -18.87 13.47
C LEU A 128 -12.09 -17.89 12.34
N PRO A 129 -12.47 -16.60 12.47
CA PRO A 129 -12.06 -15.57 11.54
C PRO A 129 -10.55 -15.58 11.31
N ILE A 130 -10.16 -15.31 10.07
CA ILE A 130 -8.77 -15.05 9.73
C ILE A 130 -8.55 -13.57 10.06
N GLU A 131 -7.86 -13.30 11.15
CA GLU A 131 -7.46 -11.94 11.52
C GLU A 131 -6.56 -11.35 10.44
N TRP A 132 -7.03 -10.27 9.83
CA TRP A 132 -6.33 -9.57 8.76
C TRP A 132 -6.44 -8.06 8.99
N ASN A 133 -5.30 -7.37 8.96
CA ASN A 133 -5.18 -5.95 9.30
C ASN A 133 -5.50 -5.01 8.12
N MET A 134 -5.93 -5.57 6.98
CA MET A 134 -6.28 -4.85 5.77
C MET A 134 -7.62 -5.37 5.23
N SER A 135 -8.68 -5.20 6.04
CA SER A 135 -10.06 -5.50 5.62
C SER A 135 -10.78 -4.19 5.32
N PHE A 136 -10.79 -3.82 4.04
CA PHE A 136 -11.52 -2.65 3.54
C PHE A 136 -12.57 -3.13 2.55
N ASP A 137 -13.82 -3.20 2.99
CA ASP A 137 -14.87 -3.91 2.24
C ASP A 137 -15.06 -3.35 0.81
N ASP A 138 -14.93 -2.03 0.63
CA ASP A 138 -15.11 -1.36 -0.66
C ASP A 138 -13.84 -1.30 -1.52
N LEU A 139 -12.67 -1.69 -0.99
CA LEU A 139 -11.39 -1.57 -1.70
C LEU A 139 -11.36 -2.31 -3.06
N PRO A 140 -11.89 -3.55 -3.20
CA PRO A 140 -11.92 -4.23 -4.50
C PRO A 140 -12.68 -3.43 -5.58
N GLU A 141 -13.81 -2.84 -5.24
CA GLU A 141 -14.62 -2.00 -6.11
C GLU A 141 -13.88 -0.69 -6.42
N ILE A 142 -13.29 -0.04 -5.41
CA ILE A 142 -12.51 1.19 -5.59
C ILE A 142 -11.35 0.95 -6.56
N MET A 143 -10.62 -0.16 -6.42
CA MET A 143 -9.50 -0.50 -7.31
C MET A 143 -9.96 -0.72 -8.75
N ARG A 144 -11.15 -1.30 -8.96
CA ARG A 144 -11.75 -1.43 -10.29
C ARG A 144 -12.09 -0.06 -10.89
N ASP A 145 -12.64 0.84 -10.09
CA ASP A 145 -12.98 2.20 -10.54
C ASP A 145 -11.73 3.06 -10.82
N ILE A 146 -10.64 2.86 -10.07
CA ILE A 146 -9.33 3.46 -10.37
C ILE A 146 -8.83 2.98 -11.74
N ALA A 147 -8.82 1.66 -11.98
CA ALA A 147 -8.37 1.09 -13.25
C ALA A 147 -9.22 1.55 -14.45
N LEU A 148 -10.53 1.76 -14.24
CA LEU A 148 -11.45 2.27 -15.26
C LEU A 148 -11.40 3.81 -15.43
N GLY A 149 -10.64 4.53 -14.61
CA GLY A 149 -10.60 5.99 -14.62
C GLY A 149 -11.90 6.67 -14.17
N LYS A 150 -12.73 5.95 -13.39
CA LYS A 150 -14.02 6.43 -12.87
C LYS A 150 -13.91 7.03 -11.46
N SER A 151 -12.81 6.75 -10.76
CA SER A 151 -12.57 7.24 -9.39
C SER A 151 -12.05 8.69 -9.36
N ASN A 152 -12.26 9.38 -8.24
CA ASN A 152 -11.58 10.64 -7.90
C ASN A 152 -10.11 10.43 -7.50
N ILE A 153 -9.69 9.18 -7.39
CA ILE A 153 -8.33 8.73 -7.10
C ILE A 153 -7.64 8.38 -8.42
N ARG A 154 -6.45 8.93 -8.63
CA ARG A 154 -5.65 8.76 -9.85
C ARG A 154 -4.22 8.35 -9.50
N CYS A 155 -3.54 7.75 -10.46
CA CYS A 155 -2.10 7.49 -10.41
C CYS A 155 -1.42 8.19 -11.60
N ASN A 156 -0.18 8.65 -11.46
CA ASN A 156 0.64 9.08 -12.61
C ASN A 156 1.41 7.90 -13.25
N PHE A 157 1.24 6.70 -12.73
CA PHE A 157 1.73 5.43 -13.26
C PHE A 157 0.53 4.51 -13.59
N ASP A 158 0.76 3.37 -14.23
CA ASP A 158 -0.29 2.39 -14.52
C ASP A 158 -0.68 1.63 -13.24
N PRO A 159 -1.91 1.81 -12.71
CA PRO A 159 -2.37 1.08 -11.52
C PRO A 159 -2.64 -0.40 -11.82
N GLY A 160 -2.72 -0.80 -13.09
CA GLY A 160 -3.07 -2.15 -13.51
C GLY A 160 -4.51 -2.56 -13.22
N TRP A 161 -4.80 -3.85 -13.42
CA TRP A 161 -6.14 -4.42 -13.27
C TRP A 161 -6.25 -5.31 -12.03
N PRO A 162 -7.41 -5.32 -11.34
CA PRO A 162 -7.66 -6.25 -10.24
C PRO A 162 -7.40 -7.70 -10.65
N VAL A 163 -6.65 -8.41 -9.81
CA VAL A 163 -6.33 -9.83 -10.01
C VAL A 163 -7.57 -10.67 -9.76
N ASP A 164 -7.81 -11.65 -10.64
CA ASP A 164 -8.84 -12.65 -10.43
C ASP A 164 -8.47 -13.54 -9.24
N PHE A 165 -9.27 -13.49 -8.16
CA PHE A 165 -9.01 -14.24 -6.94
C PHE A 165 -9.42 -15.71 -7.03
N ARG A 166 -10.22 -16.10 -8.04
CA ARG A 166 -10.80 -17.45 -8.13
C ARG A 166 -9.75 -18.56 -8.19
N PRO A 167 -8.65 -18.45 -8.96
CA PRO A 167 -7.60 -19.48 -8.96
C PRO A 167 -6.97 -19.67 -7.58
N ILE A 168 -6.68 -18.58 -6.87
CA ILE A 168 -6.11 -18.61 -5.51
C ILE A 168 -7.10 -19.26 -4.54
N PHE A 169 -8.39 -18.93 -4.67
CA PHE A 169 -9.43 -19.55 -3.86
C PHE A 169 -9.57 -21.05 -4.12
N ASP A 170 -9.53 -21.47 -5.38
CA ASP A 170 -9.66 -22.88 -5.76
C ASP A 170 -8.51 -23.72 -5.22
N GLU A 171 -7.28 -23.19 -5.25
CA GLU A 171 -6.09 -23.80 -4.65
C GLU A 171 -6.24 -24.00 -3.13
N HIS A 172 -6.79 -23.01 -2.43
CA HIS A 172 -6.88 -23.03 -0.97
C HIS A 172 -8.25 -23.42 -0.40
N ARG A 173 -9.20 -23.81 -1.25
CA ARG A 173 -10.57 -24.15 -0.86
C ARG A 173 -10.61 -25.26 0.20
N GLY A 174 -9.75 -26.27 0.03
CA GLY A 174 -9.64 -27.42 0.94
C GLY A 174 -8.87 -27.12 2.23
N SER A 175 -8.01 -26.10 2.23
CA SER A 175 -7.05 -25.85 3.31
C SER A 175 -7.69 -25.64 4.67
N THR A 176 -7.01 -26.12 5.71
CA THR A 176 -7.29 -25.77 7.11
C THR A 176 -7.01 -24.29 7.36
N ARG A 177 -7.54 -23.74 8.47
CA ARG A 177 -7.26 -22.35 8.86
C ARG A 177 -5.76 -22.06 8.98
N LEU A 178 -4.99 -23.03 9.48
CA LEU A 178 -3.54 -22.88 9.69
C LEU A 178 -2.78 -22.86 8.36
N GLU A 179 -3.09 -23.79 7.46
CA GLU A 179 -2.49 -23.82 6.12
C GLU A 179 -2.83 -22.55 5.33
N PHE A 180 -4.09 -22.11 5.41
CA PHE A 180 -4.53 -20.87 4.77
C PHE A 180 -3.77 -19.65 5.32
N LYS A 181 -3.67 -19.53 6.66
CA LYS A 181 -2.93 -18.44 7.30
C LYS A 181 -1.45 -18.45 6.90
N LYS A 182 -0.83 -19.64 6.78
CA LYS A 182 0.54 -19.77 6.30
C LYS A 182 0.68 -19.32 4.84
N ALA A 183 -0.14 -19.84 3.92
CA ALA A 183 -0.10 -19.47 2.51
C ALA A 183 -0.26 -17.96 2.32
N HIS A 184 -1.23 -17.38 3.01
CA HIS A 184 -1.42 -15.94 3.03
C HIS A 184 -0.18 -15.20 3.58
N ASN A 185 0.36 -15.55 4.74
CA ASN A 185 1.49 -14.82 5.35
C ASN A 185 2.81 -14.96 4.58
N PHE A 186 2.97 -16.03 3.80
CA PHE A 186 4.20 -16.37 3.09
C PHE A 186 4.10 -16.19 1.57
N ARG A 187 3.09 -15.44 1.11
CA ARG A 187 2.91 -15.08 -0.30
C ARG A 187 4.06 -14.23 -0.82
N GLU A 188 4.48 -14.49 -2.06
CA GLU A 188 5.53 -13.74 -2.74
C GLU A 188 4.97 -12.55 -3.56
N PRO A 189 5.76 -11.48 -3.79
CA PRO A 189 7.03 -11.21 -3.13
C PRO A 189 6.80 -10.85 -1.65
N ARG A 190 7.62 -11.38 -0.73
CA ARG A 190 7.52 -11.05 0.71
C ARG A 190 8.02 -9.65 1.05
N ARG A 191 8.90 -9.12 0.22
CA ARG A 191 9.67 -7.89 0.39
C ARG A 191 9.81 -7.20 -0.95
N PHE A 192 10.17 -5.93 -0.92
CA PHE A 192 10.49 -5.17 -2.12
C PHE A 192 11.62 -4.21 -1.79
N ASP A 193 12.36 -3.79 -2.80
CA ASP A 193 13.47 -2.84 -2.68
C ASP A 193 13.17 -1.57 -3.50
N THR A 194 13.86 -0.48 -3.17
CA THR A 194 13.96 0.65 -4.09
C THR A 194 14.94 0.32 -5.22
N VAL A 195 14.83 1.06 -6.32
CA VAL A 195 15.77 0.97 -7.44
C VAL A 195 16.24 2.37 -7.82
N PRO A 196 17.42 2.53 -8.42
CA PRO A 196 17.88 3.82 -8.92
C PRO A 196 16.82 4.51 -9.80
N PRO A 197 16.65 5.84 -9.69
CA PRO A 197 17.47 6.82 -8.96
C PRO A 197 17.17 6.95 -7.46
N LEU A 198 16.24 6.19 -6.88
CA LEU A 198 16.03 6.25 -5.44
C LEU A 198 17.18 5.60 -4.68
N PRO A 199 17.61 6.17 -3.55
CA PRO A 199 18.54 5.51 -2.65
C PRO A 199 17.89 4.24 -2.06
N ASP A 200 18.73 3.32 -1.57
CA ASP A 200 18.26 2.18 -0.79
C ASP A 200 17.50 2.64 0.49
N PHE A 201 16.70 1.75 1.07
CA PHE A 201 15.90 2.07 2.26
C PHE A 201 16.72 2.48 3.48
N ARG A 202 17.94 1.97 3.64
CA ARG A 202 18.81 2.36 4.75
C ARG A 202 19.21 3.83 4.57
N THR A 203 19.66 4.19 3.38
CA THR A 203 20.02 5.57 3.02
C THR A 203 18.83 6.51 3.15
N LEU A 204 17.64 6.13 2.64
CA LEU A 204 16.40 6.89 2.83
C LEU A 204 16.07 7.11 4.31
N HIS A 205 16.23 6.09 5.15
CA HIS A 205 15.96 6.21 6.58
C HIS A 205 16.90 7.21 7.25
N TYR A 206 18.21 7.13 7.02
CA TYR A 206 19.16 8.03 7.66
C TYR A 206 19.04 9.47 7.14
N GLU A 207 19.02 9.65 5.82
CA GLU A 207 19.14 10.96 5.22
C GLU A 207 17.82 11.73 5.24
N VAL A 208 16.69 11.05 5.00
CA VAL A 208 15.37 11.70 4.89
C VAL A 208 14.64 11.72 6.22
N ILE A 209 14.69 10.65 7.02
CA ILE A 209 13.97 10.59 8.31
C ILE A 209 14.81 11.15 9.45
N LEU A 210 16.06 10.70 9.59
CA LEU A 210 16.91 11.12 10.71
C LEU A 210 17.66 12.43 10.43
N GLY A 211 17.66 12.92 9.18
CA GLY A 211 18.38 14.12 8.78
C GLY A 211 19.89 14.00 8.99
N SER A 212 20.42 12.78 8.89
CA SER A 212 21.82 12.45 9.21
C SER A 212 22.44 11.59 8.11
N PRO A 213 23.76 11.65 7.86
CA PRO A 213 24.40 10.80 6.87
C PRO A 213 24.22 9.32 7.22
N CYS A 214 23.96 8.48 6.21
CA CYS A 214 23.92 7.03 6.40
C CYS A 214 25.31 6.51 6.84
N PRO A 215 25.44 5.91 8.03
CA PRO A 215 26.72 5.37 8.47
C PRO A 215 27.09 4.11 7.67
N PRO A 216 28.39 3.86 7.42
CA PRO A 216 28.85 2.66 6.75
C PRO A 216 28.39 1.42 7.53
N MET A 217 28.00 0.36 6.80
CA MET A 217 27.60 -0.89 7.43
C MET A 217 28.76 -1.50 8.21
N THR A 218 28.46 -1.96 9.42
CA THR A 218 29.38 -2.76 10.22
C THR A 218 29.51 -4.16 9.63
N GLN A 219 30.64 -4.82 9.87
CA GLN A 219 30.89 -6.18 9.40
C GLN A 219 29.78 -7.18 9.83
N ARG A 220 29.21 -6.98 11.02
CA ARG A 220 28.09 -7.79 11.53
C ARG A 220 26.78 -7.57 10.77
N GLU A 221 26.52 -6.34 10.33
CA GLU A 221 25.34 -6.03 9.50
C GLU A 221 25.48 -6.65 8.11
N ILE A 222 26.67 -6.58 7.52
CA ILE A 222 26.98 -7.21 6.24
C ILE A 222 26.80 -8.74 6.32
N GLU A 223 27.36 -9.37 7.36
CA GLU A 223 27.21 -10.81 7.59
C GLU A 223 25.75 -11.21 7.78
N ARG A 224 24.95 -10.38 8.46
CA ARG A 224 23.52 -10.61 8.66
C ARG A 224 22.73 -10.48 7.35
N GLU A 225 22.99 -9.46 6.55
CA GLU A 225 22.33 -9.31 5.23
C GLU A 225 22.68 -10.48 4.30
N GLN A 226 23.95 -10.90 4.29
CA GLN A 226 24.36 -12.06 3.50
C GLN A 226 23.71 -13.36 3.98
N GLU A 227 23.52 -13.53 5.29
CA GLU A 227 22.81 -14.70 5.83
C GLU A 227 21.31 -14.62 5.54
N GLU A 228 20.68 -13.44 5.64
CA GLU A 228 19.27 -13.25 5.29
C GLU A 228 19.02 -13.54 3.80
N LEU A 229 19.93 -13.15 2.91
CA LEU A 229 19.90 -13.51 1.48
C LEU A 229 20.08 -15.02 1.26
N ARG A 230 21.04 -15.65 1.94
CA ARG A 230 21.25 -17.11 1.86
C ARG A 230 20.07 -17.93 2.38
N VAL A 231 19.41 -17.46 3.44
CA VAL A 231 18.21 -18.11 3.99
C VAL A 231 17.02 -17.93 3.05
N ALA A 232 16.89 -16.77 2.39
CA ALA A 232 15.89 -16.57 1.36
C ALA A 232 16.09 -17.51 0.16
N ASP A 233 17.33 -17.70 -0.30
CA ASP A 233 17.67 -18.61 -1.40
C ASP A 233 17.47 -20.10 -1.03
N ARG A 234 17.81 -20.52 0.20
CA ARG A 234 17.61 -21.92 0.64
C ARG A 234 16.15 -22.33 0.78
N VAL A 235 15.25 -21.37 0.97
CA VAL A 235 13.79 -21.64 0.98
C VAL A 235 13.25 -21.88 -0.43
N ILE A 236 14.00 -21.49 -1.48
CA ILE A 236 13.67 -21.73 -2.89
C ILE A 236 14.15 -23.12 -3.34
N ASP A 237 15.28 -23.61 -2.82
CA ASP A 237 15.87 -24.90 -3.22
C ASP A 237 15.28 -26.15 -2.50
N ASP A 238 14.50 -25.97 -1.43
CA ASP A 238 13.83 -27.07 -0.69
C ASP A 238 12.36 -27.31 -1.14
N GLN A 239 11.96 -26.85 -2.33
CA GLN A 239 10.68 -27.17 -3.01
C GLN A 239 10.88 -28.09 -4.21
#